data_AF-A0A950EC14-F1
#
_entry.id   AF-A0A950EC14-F1
#
_cell.length_a   1.000
_cell.length_b   1.000
_cell.length_c   1.000
_cell.angle_alpha   90.00
_cell.angle_beta   90.00
_cell.angle_gamma   90.00
#
_symmetry.space_group_name_H-M   'P 1'
#
loop_
_entity.id
_entity.type
_entity.pdbx_description
1 polymer ?
#
loop_
_entity_poly.entity_id
_entity_poly.type
_entity_poly.pdbx_seq_one_letter_code
_entity_poly.pdbx_strand_id
1 'polypeptide(L)'
;MSDTNAIFRASQINLGIGLATPNLVTIKGRDFECPGVGACYLTTYNWELANWWEIGREILCYRNVEELIEIFAWYRNRPEDCLKIARAAWRRSVDEHTWERRFRKMFREIGYDI
;
A
#
# COMPACT_ATOMS: atom_id res chain seq x y z
N MET A 1 14.21 -3.12 19.37
CA MET A 1 13.71 -2.85 18.01
C MET A 1 12.82 -1.63 18.11
N SER A 2 13.14 -0.55 17.40
CA SER A 2 12.19 0.56 17.21
C SER A 2 10.93 -0.01 16.54
N ASP A 3 9.75 0.20 17.12
CA ASP A 3 8.49 -0.31 16.59
C ASP A 3 8.07 0.52 15.36
N THR A 4 8.68 0.21 14.22
CA THR A 4 8.38 0.84 12.92
C THR A 4 6.89 0.79 12.59
N ASN A 5 6.17 -0.24 13.04
CA ASN A 5 4.74 -0.35 12.81
C ASN A 5 3.94 0.67 13.63
N ALA A 6 4.40 1.00 14.84
CA ALA A 6 3.82 2.09 15.63
C ALA A 6 3.99 3.44 14.91
N ILE A 7 5.16 3.68 14.29
CA ILE A 7 5.40 4.91 13.51
C ILE A 7 4.46 4.99 12.31
N PHE A 8 4.28 3.90 11.56
CA PHE A 8 3.38 3.91 10.40
C PHE A 8 1.93 4.24 10.79
N ARG A 9 1.45 3.67 11.89
CA ARG A 9 0.08 3.90 12.39
C ARG A 9 -0.10 5.29 13.00
N ALA A 10 0.95 5.84 13.59
CA ALA A 10 0.94 7.20 14.14
C ALA A 10 1.06 8.28 13.04
N SER A 11 1.47 7.91 11.83
CA SER A 11 1.61 8.82 10.70
C SER A 11 0.32 8.89 9.90
N GLN A 12 -0.13 10.10 9.56
CA GLN A 12 -1.34 10.29 8.75
C GLN A 12 -1.20 9.73 7.34
N ILE A 13 -0.03 9.91 6.71
CA ILE A 13 0.31 9.41 5.38
C ILE A 13 1.76 8.91 5.41
N ASN A 14 1.98 7.71 4.89
CA ASN A 14 3.31 7.12 4.74
C ASN A 14 3.72 7.18 3.27
N LEU A 15 4.87 7.83 3.00
CA LEU A 15 5.40 7.98 1.65
C LEU A 15 6.21 6.75 1.25
N GLY A 16 5.85 6.15 0.11
CA GLY A 16 6.60 5.12 -0.59
C GLY A 16 7.28 5.67 -1.84
N ILE A 17 8.49 5.19 -2.12
CA ILE A 17 9.24 5.51 -3.35
C ILE A 17 9.52 4.19 -4.07
N GLY A 18 8.88 4.01 -5.23
CA GLY A 18 8.96 2.77 -6.01
C GLY A 18 10.16 2.70 -6.96
N LEU A 19 10.94 3.78 -7.09
CA LEU A 19 12.08 3.85 -8.01
C LEU A 19 13.13 2.79 -7.66
N ALA A 20 13.42 1.90 -8.60
CA ALA A 20 14.59 1.02 -8.59
C ALA A 20 15.75 1.69 -9.34
N THR A 21 15.43 2.40 -10.43
CA THR A 21 16.32 3.29 -11.16
C THR A 21 15.52 4.54 -11.57
N PRO A 22 16.16 5.60 -12.13
CA PRO A 22 15.42 6.77 -12.61
C PRO A 22 14.32 6.46 -13.64
N ASN A 23 14.45 5.34 -14.37
CA ASN A 23 13.53 4.95 -15.44
C ASN A 23 12.77 3.64 -15.14
N LEU A 24 12.88 3.11 -13.91
CA LEU A 24 12.27 1.84 -13.54
C LEU A 24 11.63 1.95 -12.15
N VAL A 25 10.30 1.78 -12.11
CA VAL A 25 9.53 1.68 -10.87
C VAL A 25 9.19 0.21 -10.64
N THR A 26 9.41 -0.30 -9.44
CA THR A 26 9.07 -1.67 -9.06
C THR A 26 8.21 -1.69 -7.80
N ILE A 27 7.44 -2.75 -7.63
CA ILE A 27 6.79 -3.05 -6.36
C ILE A 27 7.85 -3.25 -5.27
N LYS A 28 7.56 -2.77 -4.06
CA LYS A 28 8.38 -2.88 -2.85
C LYS A 28 7.60 -3.60 -1.75
N GLY A 29 8.31 -4.19 -0.78
CA GLY A 29 7.67 -4.78 0.41
C GLY A 29 6.77 -3.79 1.16
N ARG A 30 7.16 -2.50 1.18
CA ARG A 30 6.39 -1.41 1.83
C ARG A 30 5.00 -1.20 1.22
N ASP A 31 4.82 -1.59 -0.04
CA ASP A 31 3.51 -1.56 -0.71
C ASP A 31 2.51 -2.55 -0.08
N PHE A 32 2.97 -3.47 0.76
CA PHE A 32 2.16 -4.39 1.54
C PHE A 32 2.30 -4.21 3.05
N GLU A 33 3.49 -3.85 3.55
CA GLU A 33 3.71 -3.66 4.99
C GLU A 33 2.88 -2.49 5.53
N CYS A 34 2.88 -1.35 4.84
CA CYS A 34 2.17 -0.16 5.32
C CYS A 34 0.62 -0.36 5.29
N PRO A 35 0.02 -0.84 4.19
CA PRO A 35 -1.38 -1.27 4.20
C PRO A 35 -1.68 -2.35 5.24
N GLY A 36 -0.79 -3.34 5.39
CA GLY A 36 -0.96 -4.49 6.27
C GLY A 36 -0.99 -4.13 7.76
N VAL A 37 -0.34 -3.04 8.15
CA VAL A 37 -0.45 -2.52 9.53
C VAL A 37 -1.64 -1.57 9.72
N GLY A 38 -2.39 -1.27 8.66
CA GLY A 38 -3.54 -0.36 8.69
C GLY A 38 -3.15 1.11 8.73
N ALA A 39 -2.14 1.47 7.95
CA ALA A 39 -1.71 2.85 7.76
C ALA A 39 -1.98 3.34 6.33
N CYS A 40 -2.28 4.63 6.18
CA CYS A 40 -2.53 5.22 4.87
C CYS A 40 -1.20 5.32 4.10
N TYR A 41 -1.21 4.85 2.85
CA TYR A 41 -0.01 4.71 2.04
C TYR A 41 -0.13 5.47 0.72
N LEU A 42 0.89 6.27 0.41
CA LEU A 42 1.02 7.05 -0.82
C LEU A 42 2.34 6.70 -1.50
N THR A 43 2.32 6.10 -2.68
CA THR A 43 3.53 5.59 -3.34
C THR A 43 3.64 6.00 -4.81
N THR A 44 4.80 5.76 -5.41
CA THR A 44 4.98 5.95 -6.85
C THR A 44 4.11 4.95 -7.62
N TYR A 45 3.36 5.42 -8.62
CA TYR A 45 2.52 4.56 -9.43
C TYR A 45 3.35 3.51 -10.18
N ASN A 46 2.95 2.26 -10.05
CA ASN A 46 3.32 1.15 -10.92
C ASN A 46 2.01 0.44 -11.34
N TRP A 47 1.87 0.10 -12.61
CA TRP A 47 0.67 -0.55 -13.15
C TRP A 47 0.35 -1.88 -12.46
N GLU A 48 1.37 -2.61 -12.00
CA GLU A 48 1.22 -3.86 -11.26
C GLU A 48 0.50 -3.66 -9.92
N LEU A 49 0.57 -2.47 -9.30
CA LEU A 49 -0.14 -2.18 -8.05
C LEU A 49 -1.66 -2.30 -8.22
N ALA A 50 -2.20 -2.03 -9.41
CA ALA A 50 -3.62 -2.19 -9.68
C ALA A 50 -4.08 -3.65 -9.65
N ASN A 51 -3.16 -4.62 -9.75
CA ASN A 51 -3.47 -6.04 -9.58
C ASN A 51 -3.65 -6.42 -8.10
N TRP A 52 -3.13 -5.61 -7.19
CA TRP A 52 -3.12 -5.88 -5.75
C TRP A 52 -4.02 -4.94 -4.96
N TRP A 53 -4.29 -3.74 -5.48
CA TRP A 53 -5.00 -2.68 -4.78
C TRP A 53 -5.98 -1.93 -5.68
N GLU A 54 -7.08 -1.47 -5.10
CA GLU A 54 -7.96 -0.46 -5.69
C GLU A 54 -7.38 0.93 -5.44
N ILE A 55 -6.66 1.47 -6.44
CA ILE A 55 -6.01 2.78 -6.36
C ILE A 55 -7.04 3.88 -6.11
N GLY A 56 -6.75 4.77 -5.15
CA GLY A 56 -7.64 5.83 -4.71
C GLY A 56 -8.56 5.43 -3.54
N ARG A 57 -8.74 4.12 -3.29
CA ARG A 57 -9.58 3.60 -2.20
C ARG A 57 -8.79 2.83 -1.15
N GLU A 58 -7.82 2.03 -1.58
CA GLU A 58 -6.99 1.18 -0.69
C GLU A 58 -5.58 1.73 -0.53
N ILE A 59 -5.01 2.28 -1.59
CA ILE A 59 -3.75 3.03 -1.55
C ILE A 59 -3.85 4.27 -2.44
N LEU A 60 -2.96 5.23 -2.21
CA LEU A 60 -2.79 6.39 -3.08
C LEU A 60 -1.52 6.23 -3.91
N CYS A 61 -1.55 6.73 -5.14
CA CYS A 61 -0.41 6.71 -6.04
C CYS A 61 -0.16 8.10 -6.65
N TYR A 62 1.10 8.40 -6.92
CA TYR A 62 1.52 9.59 -7.68
C TYR A 62 2.48 9.20 -8.81
N ARG A 63 2.51 9.96 -9.89
CA ARG A 63 3.37 9.72 -11.07
C ARG A 63 4.53 10.70 -11.15
N ASN A 64 4.40 11.86 -10.54
CA ASN A 64 5.41 12.91 -10.50
C ASN A 64 5.31 13.69 -9.18
N VAL A 65 6.23 14.63 -8.98
CA VAL A 65 6.33 15.40 -7.73
C VAL A 65 5.13 16.35 -7.58
N GLU A 66 4.63 16.89 -8.68
CA GLU A 66 3.48 17.80 -8.71
C GLU A 66 2.22 17.09 -8.18
N GLU A 67 1.91 15.90 -8.70
CA GLU A 67 0.80 15.06 -8.24
C GLU A 67 0.97 14.63 -6.78
N LEU A 68 2.19 14.31 -6.35
CA LEU A 68 2.49 14.02 -4.94
C LEU A 68 2.13 15.22 -4.04
N ILE A 69 2.51 16.44 -4.44
CA ILE A 69 2.21 17.66 -3.70
C ILE A 69 0.70 17.92 -3.65
N GLU A 70 0.00 17.74 -4.78
CA GLU A 70 -1.46 17.93 -4.85
C GLU A 70 -2.20 16.94 -3.95
N ILE A 71 -1.85 15.66 -4.02
CA ILE A 71 -2.44 14.62 -3.17
C ILE A 71 -2.16 14.93 -1.70
N PHE A 72 -0.93 15.27 -1.35
CA PHE A 72 -0.59 15.64 0.03
C PHE A 72 -1.39 16.86 0.50
N ALA A 73 -1.49 17.92 -0.31
CA ALA A 73 -2.25 19.12 0.01
C ALA A 73 -3.74 18.82 0.22
N TRP A 74 -4.31 17.90 -0.55
CA TRP A 74 -5.69 17.46 -0.41
C TRP A 74 -5.93 16.72 0.91
N TYR A 75 -5.08 15.74 1.20
CA TYR A 75 -5.29 14.81 2.32
C TYR A 75 -4.73 15.30 3.66
N ARG A 76 -3.78 16.26 3.69
CA ARG A 76 -3.19 16.76 4.95
C ARG A 76 -4.23 17.31 5.93
N ASN A 77 -5.32 17.87 5.41
CA ASN A 77 -6.42 18.43 6.20
C ASN A 77 -7.63 17.48 6.31
N ARG A 78 -7.48 16.20 5.92
CA ARG A 78 -8.56 15.18 5.89
C ARG A 78 -8.08 13.85 6.50
N PRO A 79 -7.65 13.84 7.77
CA PRO A 79 -7.17 12.63 8.42
C PRO A 79 -8.21 11.49 8.42
N GLU A 80 -9.50 11.81 8.45
CA GLU A 80 -10.59 10.84 8.37
C GLU A 80 -10.64 10.09 7.04
N ASP A 81 -10.31 10.74 5.92
CA ASP A 81 -10.26 10.09 4.62
C ASP A 81 -9.02 9.19 4.50
N CYS A 82 -7.87 9.62 5.05
CA CYS A 82 -6.69 8.76 5.19
C CYS A 82 -7.01 7.51 6.02
N LEU A 83 -7.77 7.65 7.11
CA LEU A 83 -8.20 6.51 7.94
C LEU A 83 -9.15 5.56 7.19
N LYS A 84 -10.04 6.08 6.33
CA LYS A 84 -10.90 5.24 5.48
C LYS A 84 -10.06 4.42 4.51
N ILE A 85 -9.09 5.06 3.84
CA ILE A 85 -8.17 4.38 2.92
C ILE A 85 -7.38 3.30 3.66
N ALA A 86 -6.76 3.66 4.79
CA ALA A 86 -5.98 2.74 5.61
C ALA A 86 -6.78 1.50 6.06
N ARG A 87 -8.05 1.70 6.47
CA ARG A 87 -8.95 0.59 6.86
C ARG A 87 -9.33 -0.29 5.68
N ALA A 88 -9.56 0.28 4.50
CA ALA A 88 -9.84 -0.50 3.30
C ALA A 88 -8.63 -1.36 2.91
N ALA A 89 -7.44 -0.75 2.87
CA ALA A 89 -6.17 -1.44 2.62
C ALA A 89 -5.89 -2.56 3.62
N TRP A 90 -6.10 -2.29 4.91
CA TRP A 90 -5.92 -3.27 5.98
C TRP A 90 -6.85 -4.46 5.79
N ARG A 91 -8.14 -4.21 5.50
CA ARG A 91 -9.12 -5.27 5.28
C ARG A 91 -8.70 -6.18 4.13
N ARG A 92 -8.33 -5.61 2.98
CA ARG A 92 -7.78 -6.39 1.88
C ARG A 92 -6.51 -7.14 2.27
N SER A 93 -5.65 -6.53 3.08
CA SER A 93 -4.41 -7.16 3.53
C SER A 93 -4.67 -8.42 4.35
N VAL A 94 -5.60 -8.36 5.32
CA VAL A 94 -5.94 -9.53 6.15
C VAL A 94 -6.71 -10.59 5.38
N ASP A 95 -7.45 -10.19 4.34
CA ASP A 95 -8.29 -11.07 3.52
C ASP A 95 -7.55 -11.72 2.35
N GLU A 96 -6.43 -11.13 1.88
CA GLU A 96 -5.76 -11.59 0.66
C GLU A 96 -4.22 -11.60 0.73
N HIS A 97 -3.59 -10.82 1.60
CA HIS A 97 -2.15 -10.56 1.51
C HIS A 97 -1.31 -11.06 2.68
N THR A 98 -1.89 -11.85 3.58
CA THR A 98 -1.06 -12.65 4.49
C THR A 98 -0.30 -13.72 3.71
N TRP A 99 0.88 -14.10 4.22
CA TRP A 99 1.66 -15.19 3.63
C TRP A 99 0.85 -16.48 3.51
N GLU A 100 0.12 -16.85 4.55
CA GLU A 100 -0.75 -18.04 4.53
C GLU A 100 -1.70 -18.01 3.33
N ARG A 101 -2.43 -16.91 3.13
CA ARG A 101 -3.41 -16.80 2.04
C ARG A 101 -2.75 -16.82 0.66
N ARG A 102 -1.62 -16.12 0.50
CA ARG A 102 -0.87 -16.10 -0.76
C ARG A 102 -0.28 -17.46 -1.10
N PHE A 103 0.28 -18.18 -0.12
CA PHE A 103 0.78 -19.54 -0.33
C PHE A 103 -0.35 -20.51 -0.64
N ARG A 104 -1.46 -20.50 0.11
CA ARG A 104 -2.65 -21.30 -0.21
C ARG A 104 -3.15 -21.04 -1.64
N LYS A 105 -3.20 -19.77 -2.06
CA LYS A 105 -3.55 -19.42 -3.45
C LYS A 105 -2.56 -20.03 -4.44
N MET A 106 -1.27 -19.80 -4.25
CA MET A 106 -0.21 -20.34 -5.12
C MET A 106 -0.34 -21.86 -5.25
N PHE A 107 -0.46 -22.58 -4.14
CA PHE A 107 -0.59 -24.04 -4.15
C PHE A 107 -1.80 -24.52 -4.95
N ARG A 108 -2.96 -23.87 -4.79
CA ARG A 108 -4.14 -24.19 -5.61
C ARG A 108 -3.89 -24.00 -7.10
N GLU A 109 -3.22 -22.91 -7.50
CA GLU A 109 -2.90 -22.64 -8.91
C GLU A 109 -1.97 -23.70 -9.53
N ILE A 110 -1.09 -24.32 -8.72
CA ILE A 110 -0.19 -25.39 -9.18
C ILE A 110 -0.71 -26.81 -8.88
N GLY A 111 -1.99 -26.95 -8.51
CA GLY A 111 -2.67 -28.25 -8.37
C GLY A 111 -2.57 -28.91 -6.99
N TYR A 112 -2.18 -28.18 -5.95
CA TYR A 112 -2.18 -28.65 -4.56
C TYR A 112 -3.30 -27.98 -3.77
N ASP A 113 -4.29 -28.74 -3.33
CA ASP A 113 -5.41 -28.23 -2.53
C ASP A 113 -5.10 -28.40 -1.03
N ILE A 114 -4.68 -27.29 -0.38
CA ILE A 114 -4.23 -27.22 1.02
C ILE A 114 -4.79 -26.02 1.79
#